data_AF-A0A922TCC2-F1
#
_entry.id   AF-A0A922TCC2-F1
#
_cell.length_a   1.000
_cell.length_b   1.000
_cell.length_c   1.000
_cell.angle_alpha   90.00
_cell.angle_beta   90.00
_cell.angle_gamma   90.00
#
_symmetry.space_group_name_H-M   'P 1'
#
loop_
_entity.id
_entity.type
_entity.pdbx_description
1 polymer ?
#
loop_
_entity_poly.entity_id
_entity_poly.type
_entity_poly.pdbx_seq_one_letter_code
_entity_poly.pdbx_strand_id
1 'polypeptide(L)'
;MSRLAKLEKAWVKASAEERLLFLKRVATQDVDLWSAIDPDRQQLIADGRYLLPSTVTRIERIMAKRSIRPDEVTAEIGFPGEGKTLIRALAKGASLRLAMVKALDAWLKRQALRGS
;
A
#
# COMPACT_ATOMS: atom_id res chain seq x y z
N MET A 1 21.88 23.38 10.37
CA MET A 1 20.67 23.49 9.52
C MET A 1 20.00 22.13 9.41
N SER A 2 18.70 22.04 9.69
CA SER A 2 17.92 20.80 9.53
C SER A 2 17.79 20.40 8.06
N ARG A 3 17.47 19.13 7.78
CA ARG A 3 17.22 18.66 6.41
C ARG A 3 15.99 19.35 5.79
N LEU A 4 14.96 19.60 6.61
CA LEU A 4 13.78 20.37 6.20
C LEU A 4 14.15 21.79 5.77
N ALA A 5 14.97 22.50 6.56
CA ALA A 5 15.42 23.85 6.21
C ALA A 5 16.25 23.89 4.91
N LYS A 6 16.98 22.81 4.59
CA LYS A 6 17.67 22.69 3.30
C LYS A 6 16.68 22.49 2.15
N LEU A 7 15.64 21.68 2.34
CA LEU A 7 14.59 21.45 1.34
C LEU A 7 13.81 22.74 1.05
N GLU A 8 13.41 23.47 2.08
CA GLU A 8 12.73 24.77 1.95
C GLU A 8 13.59 25.78 1.18
N LYS A 9 14.89 25.87 1.52
CA LYS A 9 15.82 26.75 0.81
C LYS A 9 16.01 26.34 -0.65
N ALA A 10 16.06 25.04 -0.94
CA ALA A 10 16.15 24.54 -2.32
C ALA A 10 14.86 24.83 -3.10
N TRP A 11 13.69 24.67 -2.46
CA TRP A 11 12.39 24.97 -3.05
C TRP A 11 12.24 26.43 -3.47
N VAL A 12 12.66 27.36 -2.59
CA VAL A 12 12.65 28.80 -2.89
C VAL A 12 13.56 29.13 -4.08
N LYS A 13 14.69 28.44 -4.21
CA LYS A 13 15.66 28.64 -5.31
C LYS A 13 15.27 27.96 -6.62
N ALA A 14 14.41 26.95 -6.58
CA ALA A 14 14.00 26.20 -7.76
C ALA A 14 13.14 27.05 -8.71
N SER A 15 13.30 26.83 -10.01
CA SER A 15 12.51 27.44 -11.06
C SER A 15 11.07 26.91 -11.10
N ALA A 16 10.18 27.58 -11.83
CA ALA A 16 8.79 27.13 -12.00
C ALA A 16 8.72 25.73 -12.66
N GLU A 17 9.61 25.45 -13.60
CA GLU A 17 9.71 24.15 -14.28
C GLU A 17 10.17 23.04 -13.34
N GLU A 18 11.20 23.30 -12.53
CA GLU A 18 11.71 22.36 -11.53
C GLU A 18 10.66 22.03 -10.46
N ARG A 19 9.92 23.05 -10.00
CA ARG A 19 8.80 22.85 -9.07
C ARG A 19 7.69 22.01 -9.69
N LEU A 20 7.34 22.25 -10.96
CA LEU A 20 6.30 21.50 -11.66
C LEU A 20 6.70 20.04 -11.90
N LEU A 21 7.95 19.78 -12.27
CA LEU A 21 8.50 18.43 -12.39
C LEU A 21 8.51 17.69 -11.05
N PHE A 22 8.86 18.39 -9.96
CA PHE A 22 8.80 17.84 -8.61
C PHE A 22 7.36 17.48 -8.22
N LEU A 23 6.40 18.40 -8.41
CA LEU A 23 4.99 18.18 -8.09
C LEU A 23 4.38 17.04 -8.91
N LYS A 24 4.70 16.92 -10.21
CA LYS A 24 4.27 15.76 -11.02
C LYS A 24 4.76 14.45 -10.43
N ARG A 25 6.01 14.39 -9.98
CA ARG A 25 6.60 13.20 -9.37
C ARG A 25 5.96 12.86 -8.02
N VAL A 26 5.74 13.87 -7.17
CA VAL A 26 5.06 13.68 -5.88
C VAL A 26 3.61 13.27 -6.09
N ALA A 27 2.89 13.84 -7.06
CA ALA A 27 1.51 13.48 -7.37
C ALA A 27 1.37 12.04 -7.90
N THR A 28 2.40 11.50 -8.57
CA THR A 28 2.43 10.08 -8.96
C THR A 28 2.77 9.14 -7.82
N GLN A 29 3.28 9.66 -6.70
CA GLN A 29 3.48 8.89 -5.49
C GLN A 29 2.19 8.94 -4.67
N ASP A 30 1.59 7.78 -4.45
CA ASP A 30 0.50 7.61 -3.50
C ASP A 30 1.10 7.74 -2.08
N VAL A 31 1.35 8.99 -1.65
CA VAL A 31 2.03 9.28 -0.39
C VAL A 31 1.03 9.08 0.75
N ASP A 32 1.11 7.91 1.40
CA ASP A 32 0.49 7.72 2.71
C ASP A 32 1.22 8.60 3.73
N LEU A 33 0.60 9.73 4.07
CA LEU A 33 1.13 10.72 5.02
C LEU A 33 1.50 10.08 6.37
N TRP A 34 0.82 8.99 6.75
CA TRP A 34 1.13 8.31 7.99
C TRP A 34 2.39 7.46 7.92
N SER A 35 2.73 6.95 6.74
CA SER A 35 4.00 6.24 6.52
C SER A 35 5.22 7.15 6.54
N ALA A 36 5.03 8.45 6.27
CA ALA A 36 6.08 9.47 6.37
C ALA A 36 6.40 9.87 7.83
N ILE A 37 5.44 9.67 8.74
CA ILE A 37 5.55 9.96 10.17
C ILE A 37 6.02 8.72 10.93
N ASP A 38 5.52 7.55 10.54
CA ASP A 38 5.85 6.25 11.13
C ASP A 38 6.13 5.22 10.02
N PRO A 39 7.42 4.96 9.72
CA PRO A 39 7.82 3.96 8.72
C PRO A 39 7.33 2.55 9.08
N ASP A 40 7.15 2.24 10.35
CA ASP A 40 6.69 0.93 10.82
C ASP A 40 5.19 0.75 10.59
N ARG A 41 4.42 1.85 10.55
CA ARG A 41 3.01 1.82 10.14
C ARG A 41 2.82 1.37 8.70
N GLN A 42 3.82 1.59 7.83
CA GLN A 42 3.83 1.09 6.46
C GLN A 42 3.94 -0.46 6.40
N GLN A 43 4.38 -1.09 7.48
CA GLN A 43 4.39 -2.56 7.62
C GLN A 43 3.05 -3.11 8.12
N LEU A 44 2.26 -2.32 8.85
CA LEU A 44 0.96 -2.77 9.33
C LEU A 44 -0.02 -2.78 8.17
N ILE A 45 -0.62 -3.94 7.92
CA ILE A 45 -1.58 -4.09 6.84
C ILE A 45 -3.04 -3.99 7.32
N ALA A 46 -3.27 -4.02 8.64
CA ALA A 46 -4.60 -4.07 9.24
C ALA A 46 -4.62 -3.38 10.62
N ASP A 47 -5.77 -2.82 10.98
CA ASP A 47 -6.12 -2.48 12.36
C ASP A 47 -6.89 -3.66 12.96
N GLY A 48 -6.19 -4.48 13.75
CA GLY A 48 -6.68 -5.75 14.25
C GLY A 48 -7.06 -6.73 13.12
N ARG A 49 -8.35 -6.80 12.82
CA ARG A 49 -8.93 -7.73 11.82
C ARG A 49 -9.39 -7.04 10.54
N TYR A 50 -9.26 -5.72 10.47
CA TYR A 50 -9.76 -4.90 9.38
C TYR A 50 -8.59 -4.38 8.56
N LEU A 51 -8.59 -4.65 7.26
CA LEU A 51 -7.54 -4.14 6.38
C LEU A 51 -7.54 -2.62 6.40
N LEU A 52 -6.35 -2.01 6.44
CA LEU A 52 -6.23 -0.57 6.27
C LEU A 52 -6.63 -0.18 4.84
N PRO A 53 -7.19 1.02 4.62
CA PRO A 53 -7.53 1.49 3.27
C PRO A 53 -6.32 1.45 2.30
N SER A 54 -5.13 1.84 2.77
CA SER A 54 -3.90 1.78 1.97
C SER A 54 -3.52 0.33 1.57
N THR A 55 -3.77 -0.64 2.45
CA THR A 55 -3.59 -2.06 2.15
C THR A 55 -4.56 -2.54 1.08
N VAL A 56 -5.83 -2.13 1.14
CA VAL A 56 -6.85 -2.49 0.12
C VAL A 56 -6.39 -1.99 -1.25
N THR A 57 -6.06 -0.70 -1.36
CA THR A 57 -5.54 -0.11 -2.62
C THR A 57 -4.31 -0.87 -3.13
N ARG A 58 -3.40 -1.26 -2.24
CA ARG A 58 -2.20 -2.01 -2.61
C ARG A 58 -2.53 -3.41 -3.13
N ILE A 59 -3.44 -4.14 -2.49
CA ILE A 59 -3.90 -5.47 -2.93
C ILE A 59 -4.56 -5.36 -4.31
N GLU A 60 -5.47 -4.40 -4.49
CA GLU A 60 -6.18 -4.19 -5.76
C GLU A 60 -5.21 -3.84 -6.91
N ARG A 61 -4.21 -2.99 -6.65
CA ARG A 61 -3.17 -2.66 -7.62
C ARG A 61 -2.37 -3.89 -8.06
N ILE A 62 -2.00 -4.76 -7.12
CA ILE A 62 -1.28 -6.00 -7.42
C ILE A 62 -2.19 -6.95 -8.22
N MET A 63 -3.45 -7.09 -7.82
CA MET A 63 -4.43 -7.90 -8.53
C MET A 63 -4.61 -7.43 -9.97
N ALA A 64 -4.78 -6.12 -10.19
CA ALA A 64 -4.90 -5.53 -11.52
C ALA A 64 -3.62 -5.76 -12.35
N LYS A 65 -2.44 -5.48 -11.78
CA LYS A 65 -1.15 -5.67 -12.46
C LYS A 65 -0.90 -7.12 -12.88
N ARG A 66 -1.35 -8.08 -12.06
CA ARG A 66 -1.17 -9.51 -12.31
C ARG A 66 -2.37 -10.15 -13.03
N SER A 67 -3.44 -9.39 -13.26
CA SER A 67 -4.73 -9.88 -13.77
C SER A 67 -5.30 -11.07 -12.99
N ILE A 68 -5.15 -11.08 -11.65
CA ILE A 68 -5.65 -12.16 -10.77
C ILE A 68 -6.88 -11.71 -9.97
N ARG A 69 -7.72 -12.69 -9.62
CA ARG A 69 -8.97 -12.50 -8.88
C ARG A 69 -8.80 -12.77 -7.38
N PRO A 70 -9.73 -12.33 -6.53
CA PRO A 70 -9.69 -12.60 -5.08
C PRO A 70 -9.55 -14.09 -4.74
N ASP A 71 -10.21 -14.99 -5.48
CA ASP A 71 -10.10 -16.44 -5.24
C ASP A 71 -8.68 -16.97 -5.47
N GLU A 72 -7.97 -16.43 -6.46
CA GLU A 72 -6.58 -16.78 -6.74
C GLU A 72 -5.66 -16.24 -5.65
N VAL A 73 -5.90 -15.01 -5.17
CA VAL A 73 -5.18 -14.46 -4.03
C VAL A 73 -5.37 -15.36 -2.81
N THR A 74 -6.61 -15.73 -2.46
CA THR A 74 -6.87 -16.56 -1.30
C THR A 74 -6.27 -17.96 -1.45
N ALA A 75 -6.23 -18.53 -2.65
CA ALA A 75 -5.51 -19.77 -2.93
C ALA A 75 -3.98 -19.63 -2.70
N GLU A 76 -3.36 -18.57 -3.19
CA GLU A 76 -1.91 -18.30 -3.00
C GLU A 76 -1.50 -18.10 -1.54
N ILE A 77 -2.43 -17.68 -0.69
CA ILE A 77 -2.19 -17.47 0.74
C ILE A 77 -2.68 -18.63 1.63
N GLY A 78 -3.12 -19.75 1.02
CA GLY A 78 -3.49 -20.98 1.73
C GLY A 78 -4.94 -21.03 2.23
N PHE A 79 -5.83 -20.22 1.67
CA PHE A 79 -7.27 -20.18 1.97
C PHE A 79 -8.11 -20.39 0.69
N PRO A 80 -7.99 -21.53 -0.01
CA PRO A 80 -8.78 -21.80 -1.20
C PRO A 80 -10.29 -21.75 -0.89
N GLY A 81 -11.09 -21.18 -1.79
CA GLY A 81 -12.55 -21.04 -1.63
C GLY A 81 -13.02 -19.87 -0.76
N GLU A 82 -12.11 -19.14 -0.12
CA GLU A 82 -12.44 -17.98 0.73
C GLU A 82 -12.46 -16.64 -0.03
N GLY A 83 -12.50 -16.63 -1.36
CA GLY A 83 -12.45 -15.38 -2.12
C GLY A 83 -13.64 -14.46 -1.86
N LYS A 84 -14.83 -14.99 -1.53
CA LYS A 84 -15.97 -14.17 -1.06
C LYS A 84 -15.66 -13.39 0.21
N THR A 85 -14.88 -13.97 1.12
CA THR A 85 -14.43 -13.32 2.36
C THR A 85 -13.49 -12.18 2.03
N LEU A 86 -12.51 -12.40 1.15
CA LEU A 86 -11.61 -11.34 0.69
C LEU A 86 -12.36 -10.23 -0.07
N ILE A 87 -13.30 -10.57 -0.95
CA ILE A 87 -14.14 -9.59 -1.66
C ILE A 87 -14.85 -8.65 -0.68
N ARG A 88 -15.46 -9.20 0.38
CA ARG A 88 -16.15 -8.38 1.38
C ARG A 88 -15.19 -7.51 2.17
N ALA A 89 -13.99 -8.00 2.48
CA ALA A 89 -12.96 -7.21 3.16
C ALA A 89 -12.50 -6.03 2.31
N LEU A 90 -12.23 -6.27 1.02
CA LEU A 90 -11.79 -5.22 0.08
C LEU A 90 -12.91 -4.21 -0.19
N ALA A 91 -14.14 -4.66 -0.45
CA ALA A 91 -15.22 -3.77 -0.89
C ALA A 91 -15.99 -3.11 0.26
N LYS A 92 -16.06 -3.72 1.44
CA LYS A 92 -16.95 -3.29 2.54
C LYS A 92 -16.24 -3.14 3.88
N GLY A 93 -14.92 -3.29 3.93
CA GLY A 93 -14.17 -3.26 5.19
C GLY A 93 -14.60 -4.36 6.15
N ALA A 94 -14.95 -5.55 5.64
CA ALA A 94 -15.31 -6.69 6.49
C ALA A 94 -14.10 -7.23 7.26
N SER A 95 -14.34 -7.78 8.45
CA SER A 95 -13.29 -8.38 9.27
C SER A 95 -12.78 -9.68 8.69
N LEU A 96 -11.48 -9.91 8.84
CA LEU A 96 -10.79 -11.13 8.45
C LEU A 96 -10.36 -11.96 9.67
N ARG A 97 -10.10 -13.25 9.45
CA ARG A 97 -9.40 -14.07 10.45
C ARG A 97 -7.96 -13.59 10.57
N LEU A 98 -7.42 -13.54 11.78
CA LEU A 98 -6.03 -13.09 12.01
C LEU A 98 -5.00 -13.91 11.21
N ALA A 99 -5.24 -15.21 11.04
CA ALA A 99 -4.40 -16.06 10.20
C ALA A 99 -4.39 -15.60 8.73
N MET A 100 -5.52 -15.14 8.19
CA MET A 100 -5.61 -14.63 6.81
C MET A 100 -4.93 -13.27 6.68
N VAL A 101 -5.06 -12.39 7.68
CA VAL A 101 -4.30 -11.13 7.74
C VAL A 101 -2.79 -11.42 7.72
N LYS A 102 -2.30 -12.30 8.60
CA LYS A 102 -0.88 -12.68 8.62
C LYS A 102 -0.40 -13.27 7.28
N ALA A 103 -1.22 -14.09 6.64
CA ALA A 103 -0.89 -14.67 5.34
C ALA A 103 -0.88 -13.61 4.21
N LEU A 104 -1.80 -12.65 4.23
CA LEU A 104 -1.81 -11.49 3.33
C LEU A 104 -0.58 -10.60 3.50
N ASP A 105 -0.13 -10.35 4.74
CA ASP A 105 1.09 -9.56 4.99
C ASP A 105 2.31 -10.25 4.38
N ALA A 106 2.48 -11.55 4.65
CA ALA A 106 3.56 -12.34 4.05
C ALA A 106 3.48 -12.34 2.51
N TRP A 107 2.28 -12.41 1.95
CA TRP A 107 2.07 -12.33 0.51
C TRP A 107 2.48 -10.97 -0.05
N LEU A 108 2.04 -9.86 0.54
CA LEU A 108 2.39 -8.50 0.12
C LEU A 108 3.91 -8.25 0.15
N LYS A 109 4.61 -8.79 1.14
CA LYS A 109 6.09 -8.77 1.21
C LYS A 109 6.72 -9.53 0.04
N ARG A 110 6.21 -10.73 -0.31
CA ARG A 110 6.66 -11.47 -1.51
C ARG A 110 6.42 -10.73 -2.81
N GLN A 111 5.29 -10.02 -2.94
CA GLN A 111 4.98 -9.25 -4.15
C GLN A 111 5.90 -8.04 -4.31
N ALA A 112 6.34 -7.40 -3.22
CA ALA A 112 7.29 -6.29 -3.27
C ALA A 112 8.66 -6.72 -3.82
N LEU A 113 9.14 -7.90 -3.43
CA LEU A 113 10.41 -8.45 -3.90
C LEU A 113 10.40 -8.84 -5.39
N ARG A 114 9.23 -9.19 -5.93
CA ARG A 114 9.08 -9.56 -7.36
C ARG A 114 8.95 -8.36 -8.28
N GLY A 115 8.69 -7.18 -7.73
CA GLY A 115 8.47 -5.94 -8.49
C GLY A 115 9.62 -4.94 -8.43
N SER A 116 10.75 -5.31 -7.81
CA SER A 116 12.00 -4.53 -7.79
C SER A 116 12.93 -4.92 -8.94
#